data_AF-A0A924VLJ9-F1
#
_entry.id   AF-A0A924VLJ9-F1
#
_cell.length_a   1.000
_cell.length_b   1.000
_cell.length_c   1.000
_cell.angle_alpha   90.00
_cell.angle_beta   90.00
_cell.angle_gamma   90.00
#
_symmetry.space_group_name_H-M   'P 1'
#
loop_
_entity.id
_entity.type
_entity.pdbx_description
1 polymer ?
#
loop_
_entity_poly.entity_id
_entity_poly.type
_entity_poly.pdbx_seq_one_letter_code
_entity_poly.pdbx_strand_id
1 'polypeptide(L)' 'MKMLKPADASLVVLVVLEDYAVTEAATFLGVSDGAAGTRLHRAKGKMRQQLTDARACLPGRAS' A
#
# COMPACT_ATOMS: atom_id res chain seq x y z
N MET A 1 -7.60 5.34 -0.78
CA MET A 1 -7.30 3.89 -0.64
C MET A 1 -8.44 2.94 -1.03
N LYS A 2 -9.56 3.39 -1.65
CA LYS A 2 -10.72 2.54 -2.00
C LYS A 2 -10.43 1.28 -2.86
N MET A 3 -9.28 1.22 -3.53
CA MET A 3 -8.87 0.10 -4.38
C MET A 3 -8.06 -1.00 -3.71
N LEU A 4 -7.60 -0.77 -2.48
CA LEU A 4 -6.98 -1.82 -1.69
C LEU A 4 -8.06 -2.56 -0.91
N LYS A 5 -7.84 -3.85 -0.65
CA LYS A 5 -8.65 -4.57 0.33
C LYS A 5 -8.48 -3.88 1.69
N PRO A 6 -9.51 -3.85 2.56
CA PRO A 6 -9.43 -3.13 3.84
C PRO A 6 -8.19 -3.46 4.68
N ALA A 7 -7.81 -4.73 4.76
CA ALA A 7 -6.61 -5.17 5.47
C ALA A 7 -5.30 -4.65 4.84
N ASP A 8 -5.23 -4.58 3.51
CA ASP A 8 -4.06 -4.07 2.79
C ASP A 8 -3.96 -2.54 2.95
N ALA A 9 -5.10 -1.83 2.94
CA ALA A 9 -5.16 -0.40 3.22
C ALA A 9 -4.67 -0.10 4.66
N SER A 10 -5.14 -0.88 5.64
CA SER A 10 -4.75 -0.72 7.04
C SER A 10 -3.25 -0.95 7.25
N LEU A 11 -2.66 -1.94 6.56
CA LEU A 11 -1.21 -2.15 6.55
C LEU A 11 -0.45 -0.92 6.02
N VAL A 12 -0.95 -0.28 4.97
CA VAL A 12 -0.29 0.92 4.42
C VAL A 12 -0.38 2.09 5.39
N VAL A 13 -1.54 2.32 6.02
CA VAL A 13 -1.69 3.39 7.01
C VAL A 13 -0.70 3.20 8.15
N LEU A 14 -0.74 2.05 8.82
CA LEU A 14 0.11 1.77 9.97
C LEU A 14 1.60 1.88 9.64
N VAL A 15 2.04 1.28 8.53
CA VAL A 15 3.49 1.19 8.25
C VAL A 15 4.04 2.41 7.53
N VAL A 16 3.27 3.04 6.65
CA VAL A 16 3.78 4.10 5.75
C VAL A 16 3.41 5.50 6.22
N LEU A 17 2.26 5.66 6.88
CA LEU A 17 1.81 6.97 7.35
C LEU A 17 2.08 7.16 8.84
N GLU A 18 2.02 6.08 9.61
CA GLU A 18 2.17 6.09 11.07
C GLU A 18 3.51 5.47 11.54
N ASP A 19 4.39 5.09 10.60
CA ASP A 19 5.75 4.57 10.85
C ASP A 19 5.86 3.34 11.79
N TYR A 20 4.79 2.56 11.95
CA TYR A 20 4.86 1.29 12.69
C TYR A 20 5.75 0.26 11.98
N ALA A 21 6.38 -0.63 12.76
CA ALA A 21 7.05 -1.78 12.18
C ALA A 21 6.03 -2.72 11.52
N VAL A 22 6.45 -3.41 10.45
CA VAL A 22 5.59 -4.37 9.72
C VAL A 22 5.06 -5.48 10.64
N THR A 23 5.87 -5.92 11.60
CA THR A 23 5.53 -6.97 12.59
C THR A 23 4.52 -6.48 13.63
N GLU A 24 4.60 -5.21 14.05
CA GLU A 24 3.60 -4.60 14.93
C GLU A 24 2.25 -4.46 14.21
N ALA A 25 2.28 -3.97 12.97
CA ALA A 25 1.09 -3.90 12.13
C ALA A 25 0.48 -5.29 11.86
N ALA A 26 1.32 -6.33 11.69
CA ALA A 26 0.87 -7.71 11.54
C ALA A 26 0.11 -8.18 12.78
N THR A 27 0.63 -7.88 13.97
CA THR A 27 -0.01 -8.17 15.26
C THR A 27 -1.35 -7.46 15.40
N PHE A 28 -1.42 -6.15 15.12
CA PHE A 28 -2.68 -5.39 15.20
C PHE A 28 -3.77 -5.90 14.24
N LEU A 29 -3.37 -6.46 13.10
CA LEU A 29 -4.28 -6.91 12.06
C LEU A 29 -4.55 -8.42 12.09
N GLY A 30 -3.98 -9.15 13.05
CA GLY A 30 -4.20 -10.60 13.20
C GLY A 30 -3.70 -11.43 12.01
N VAL A 31 -2.60 -11.02 11.38
CA VAL A 31 -1.97 -11.73 10.26
C VAL A 31 -0.53 -12.12 10.60
N SER A 32 0.02 -13.12 9.92
CA SER A 32 1.44 -13.46 10.09
C SER A 32 2.35 -12.39 9.48
N ASP A 33 3.56 -12.24 10.03
CA ASP A 33 4.58 -11.29 9.53
C ASP A 33 4.86 -11.46 8.04
N GLY A 34 5.02 -12.71 7.59
CA GLY A 34 5.24 -13.02 6.17
C GLY A 34 4.05 -12.63 5.29
N ALA A 35 2.82 -12.81 5.79
CA ALA A 35 1.63 -12.37 5.07
C ALA A 35 1.53 -10.83 5.04
N ALA A 36 1.86 -10.14 6.13
CA ALA A 36 1.89 -8.68 6.22
C ALA A 36 2.90 -8.08 5.22
N GLY A 37 4.14 -8.58 5.20
CA GLY A 37 5.17 -8.14 4.26
C GLY A 37 4.75 -8.32 2.80
N THR A 38 4.23 -9.51 2.47
CA THR A 38 3.75 -9.80 1.11
C THR A 38 2.58 -8.90 0.71
N ARG A 39 1.62 -8.68 1.60
CA ARG A 39 0.47 -7.80 1.37
C ARG A 39 0.90 -6.35 1.17
N LEU A 40 1.78 -5.84 2.03
CA LEU A 40 2.31 -4.48 1.96
C LEU A 40 3.07 -4.26 0.64
N HIS A 41 3.90 -5.21 0.21
CA HIS A 41 4.58 -5.14 -1.07
C HIS A 41 3.59 -5.02 -2.24
N ARG A 42 2.57 -5.89 -2.28
CA ARG A 42 1.54 -5.85 -3.32
C ARG A 42 0.72 -4.56 -3.28
N ALA A 43 0.39 -4.05 -2.09
CA ALA A 43 -0.33 -2.79 -1.92
C ALA A 43 0.48 -1.61 -2.49
N LYS A 44 1.76 -1.50 -2.13
CA LYS A 44 2.68 -0.49 -2.69
C LYS A 44 2.80 -0.60 -4.21
N GLY A 45 2.89 -1.83 -4.73
CA GLY A 45 2.91 -2.10 -6.17
C GLY A 45 1.66 -1.57 -6.89
N LYS A 46 0.47 -1.86 -6.37
CA LYS A 46 -0.80 -1.36 -6.93
C LYS A 46 -0.86 0.17 -6.88
N MET A 47 -0.52 0.79 -5.75
CA MET A 47 -0.52 2.24 -5.61
C MET A 47 0.43 2.91 -6.62
N ARG A 48 1.63 2.34 -6.79
CA ARG A 48 2.60 2.83 -7.78
C ARG A 48 2.06 2.70 -9.20
N GLN A 49 1.45 1.57 -9.56
CA GLN A 49 0.85 1.41 -10.89
C GLN A 49 -0.22 2.47 -11.16
N GLN A 50 -1.12 2.69 -10.21
CA GLN A 50 -2.16 3.70 -10.35
C GLN A 50 -1.62 5.12 -10.49
N LEU A 51 -0.59 5.46 -9.72
CA LEU A 51 0.07 6.77 -9.83
C LEU A 51 0.73 6.92 -11.20
N THR A 52 1.32 5.86 -11.74
CA THR A 52 1.86 5.84 -13.10
C THR A 52 0.75 6.05 -14.14
N ASP A 53 -0.34 5.31 -14.05
CA ASP A 53 -1.48 5.40 -14.99
C ASP A 53 -2.13 6.78 -14.93
N ALA A 54 -2.35 7.29 -13.71
CA ALA A 54 -2.87 8.63 -13.50
C ALA A 54 -1.93 9.68 -14.10
N ARG A 55 -0.62 9.54 -13.91
CA ARG A 55 0.38 10.45 -14.49
C ARG A 55 0.42 10.40 -16.01
N ALA A 56 0.24 9.22 -16.61
CA ALA A 56 0.15 9.07 -18.07
C ALA A 56 -1.13 9.70 -18.65
N CYS A 57 -2.22 9.73 -17.87
CA CYS A 57 -3.49 10.33 -18.25
C CYS A 57 -3.56 11.85 -18.00
N LEU A 58 -2.59 12.45 -17.29
CA LEU A 58 -2.54 13.90 -17.11
C LEU A 58 -2.24 14.59 -18.45
N PRO A 59 -3.16 15.41 -18.99
CA PRO A 59 -2.91 16.14 -20.23
C PRO A 59 -1.81 17.19 -19.97
N GLY A 60 -0.74 17.16 -20.79
CA GLY A 60 0.30 18.20 -20.79
C GLY A 60 1.69 17.82 -20.26
N ARG A 61 2.00 16.53 -20.06
CA ARG A 61 3.35 16.07 -19.62
C ARG A 61 4.19 15.39 -20.69
N ALA A 62 3.83 15.53 -21.97
CA ALA A 62 4.76 15.32 -23.05
C ALA A 62 5.52 16.64 -23.26
N SER A 63 6.72 16.72 -22.69
CA SER A 63 7.72 17.77 -22.97
C SER A 63 9.01 17.06 -23.34
#